data_AF-A0A1I3XZ46-F1
#
_entry.id   AF-A0A1I3XZ46-F1
#
_cell.length_a   1.000
_cell.length_b   1.000
_cell.length_c   1.000
_cell.angle_alpha   90.00
_cell.angle_beta   90.00
_cell.angle_gamma   90.00
#
_symmetry.space_group_name_H-M   'P 1'
#
loop_
_entity.id
_entity.type
_entity.pdbx_description
1 polymer ?
#
loop_
_entity_poly.entity_id
_entity_poly.type
_entity_poly.pdbx_seq_one_letter_code
_entity_poly.pdbx_strand_id
1 'polypeptide(L)'
;MSFTFGAGNGGVNGGVNGGVNGGVNGGVNGGVGGGFGGILDPGSFLEPAPGDLPLILGAEFPVAAFAPVLRAQLILGDFVSQDWKAPAICPAPLKDEQAYRTGVKELLEKVPLRARRQAEIVAQSDALGDVWLQALMASPASHPACTTLIASGVLIGQMVGMYWKAEHKMPRPVQVYPALMPSIPTPPHPSYPSNHALQSRLVAFLLQAIFTDDAVNKAMGKVFERLADRQAQNREIAGVHFRQDSEAGQAIARNIKDLVLGLDRVKKLLPLAAAELGAVSAGPKPDKPQLAPVLDEARFKALVTDAVEAGVKKGGGP
;
A
#
# COMPACT_ATOMS: atom_id res chain seq x y z
N MET A 1 -27.70 1.69 46.72
CA MET A 1 -28.22 2.04 45.38
C MET A 1 -27.44 1.24 44.37
N SER A 2 -28.14 0.31 43.71
CA SER A 2 -27.60 -0.51 42.61
C SER A 2 -27.75 0.28 41.31
N PHE A 3 -26.70 0.31 40.49
CA PHE A 3 -26.81 0.55 39.05
C PHE A 3 -25.83 -0.36 38.31
N THR A 4 -26.38 -1.45 37.80
CA THR A 4 -25.87 -2.28 36.70
C THR A 4 -26.12 -1.54 35.38
N PHE A 5 -25.15 -1.52 34.46
CA PHE A 5 -25.23 -1.47 32.98
C PHE A 5 -23.80 -1.17 32.48
N GLY A 6 -23.20 -1.81 31.48
CA GLY A 6 -23.60 -2.86 30.56
C GLY A 6 -22.36 -3.16 29.70
N ALA A 7 -22.14 -4.43 29.41
CA ALA A 7 -21.15 -4.86 28.42
C ALA A 7 -21.47 -4.21 27.07
N GLY A 8 -20.52 -3.50 26.45
CA GLY A 8 -20.82 -2.83 25.18
C GLY A 8 -19.67 -2.16 24.41
N ASN A 9 -18.41 -2.25 24.84
CA ASN A 9 -17.31 -1.52 24.16
C ASN A 9 -16.22 -2.40 23.52
N GLY A 10 -16.41 -3.72 23.46
CA GLY A 10 -15.50 -4.63 22.73
C GLY A 10 -15.80 -4.75 21.23
N GLY A 11 -17.04 -4.47 20.79
CA GLY A 11 -17.48 -4.75 19.42
C GLY A 11 -17.26 -3.62 18.41
N VAL A 12 -17.18 -2.36 18.85
CA VAL A 12 -17.24 -1.21 17.93
C VAL A 12 -15.87 -0.88 17.32
N ASN A 13 -14.76 -1.10 18.03
CA ASN A 13 -13.42 -0.83 17.48
C ASN A 13 -12.86 -1.98 16.61
N GLY A 14 -13.38 -3.21 16.78
CA GLY A 14 -13.13 -4.30 15.83
C GLY A 14 -13.92 -4.15 14.53
N GLY A 15 -15.11 -3.54 14.60
CA GLY A 15 -16.03 -3.39 13.47
C GLY A 15 -15.66 -2.31 12.45
N VAL A 16 -14.97 -1.22 12.82
CA VAL A 16 -14.68 -0.15 11.85
C VAL A 16 -13.39 -0.41 11.06
N ASN A 17 -12.33 -0.95 11.68
CA ASN A 17 -11.16 -1.40 10.91
C ASN A 17 -11.34 -2.80 10.31
N GLY A 18 -12.12 -3.68 10.93
CA GLY A 18 -12.51 -4.97 10.33
C GLY A 18 -13.61 -4.83 9.28
N GLY A 19 -14.49 -3.84 9.37
CA GLY A 19 -15.61 -3.62 8.44
C GLY A 19 -15.31 -2.65 7.31
N VAL A 20 -14.34 -1.74 7.43
CA VAL A 20 -13.94 -0.91 6.28
C VAL A 20 -12.88 -1.63 5.45
N ASN A 21 -11.85 -2.24 6.06
CA ASN A 21 -10.91 -3.12 5.33
C ASN A 21 -11.44 -4.53 5.07
N GLY A 22 -12.45 -5.01 5.79
CA GLY A 22 -13.07 -6.32 5.51
C GLY A 22 -14.46 -6.22 4.88
N GLY A 23 -15.10 -5.05 4.85
CA GLY A 23 -16.40 -4.84 4.20
C GLY A 23 -16.33 -3.99 2.93
N VAL A 24 -15.32 -3.12 2.75
CA VAL A 24 -15.10 -2.47 1.44
C VAL A 24 -14.18 -3.34 0.57
N ASN A 25 -13.14 -3.98 1.12
CA ASN A 25 -12.46 -5.08 0.40
C ASN A 25 -13.24 -6.41 0.46
N GLY A 26 -14.09 -6.67 1.45
CA GLY A 26 -14.98 -7.84 1.38
C GLY A 26 -16.21 -7.61 0.49
N GLY A 27 -16.67 -6.37 0.34
CA GLY A 27 -17.82 -6.03 -0.50
C GLY A 27 -17.43 -5.76 -1.97
N VAL A 28 -16.33 -5.04 -2.20
CA VAL A 28 -15.89 -4.71 -3.56
C VAL A 28 -14.89 -5.75 -4.10
N ASN A 29 -14.06 -6.37 -3.25
CA ASN A 29 -13.18 -7.48 -3.65
C ASN A 29 -13.83 -8.86 -3.41
N GLY A 30 -14.77 -9.01 -2.47
CA GLY A 30 -15.61 -10.20 -2.38
C GLY A 30 -16.74 -10.25 -3.40
N GLY A 31 -17.13 -9.10 -3.99
CA GLY A 31 -18.06 -9.06 -5.13
C GLY A 31 -17.46 -9.51 -6.46
N VAL A 32 -16.13 -9.53 -6.60
CA VAL A 32 -15.44 -9.97 -7.83
C VAL A 32 -14.50 -11.17 -7.59
N GLY A 33 -14.41 -11.67 -6.35
CA GLY A 33 -13.57 -12.82 -6.01
C GLY A 33 -14.02 -13.67 -4.82
N GLY A 34 -15.26 -13.51 -4.33
CA GLY A 34 -15.71 -14.10 -3.06
C GLY A 34 -16.85 -15.12 -3.20
N GLY A 35 -16.59 -16.26 -3.84
CA GLY A 35 -17.51 -17.40 -3.87
C GLY A 35 -17.23 -18.34 -5.04
N PHE A 36 -17.13 -19.63 -4.79
CA PHE A 36 -17.13 -20.62 -5.87
C PHE A 36 -18.49 -20.59 -6.57
N GLY A 37 -18.57 -19.98 -7.74
CA GLY A 37 -19.78 -19.93 -8.55
C GLY A 37 -20.92 -19.11 -7.95
N GLY A 38 -22.00 -18.94 -8.72
CA GLY A 38 -23.24 -18.38 -8.21
C GLY A 38 -23.86 -19.27 -7.14
N ILE A 39 -24.58 -18.67 -6.20
CA ILE A 39 -25.35 -19.42 -5.20
C ILE A 39 -26.46 -20.18 -5.95
N LEU A 40 -26.35 -21.51 -6.01
CA LEU A 40 -27.50 -22.36 -6.29
C LEU A 40 -28.49 -22.22 -5.13
N ASP A 41 -29.79 -22.21 -5.44
CA ASP A 41 -30.84 -22.27 -4.41
C ASP A 41 -30.54 -23.47 -3.48
N PRO A 42 -30.27 -23.24 -2.18
CA PRO A 42 -29.89 -24.30 -1.24
C PRO A 42 -30.89 -25.45 -1.15
N GLY A 43 -32.15 -25.23 -1.55
CA GLY A 43 -33.18 -26.28 -1.62
C GLY A 43 -33.03 -27.21 -2.82
N SER A 44 -32.57 -26.69 -3.97
CA SER A 44 -32.72 -27.35 -5.28
C SER A 44 -31.91 -28.64 -5.48
N PHE A 45 -30.80 -28.82 -4.74
CA PHE A 45 -29.91 -29.98 -4.92
C PHE A 45 -30.12 -31.08 -3.88
N LEU A 46 -30.81 -30.77 -2.78
CA LEU A 46 -31.18 -31.73 -1.73
C LEU A 46 -32.66 -32.14 -1.82
N GLU A 47 -33.41 -31.60 -2.78
CA GLU A 47 -34.69 -32.16 -3.20
C GLU A 47 -34.53 -33.65 -3.58
N PRO A 48 -35.54 -34.50 -3.35
CA PRO A 48 -35.42 -35.95 -3.50
C PRO A 48 -35.12 -36.33 -4.95
N ALA A 49 -33.84 -36.41 -5.27
CA ALA A 49 -33.33 -37.01 -6.50
C ALA A 49 -33.38 -38.55 -6.36
N PRO A 50 -33.56 -39.31 -7.45
CA PRO A 50 -33.50 -40.77 -7.38
C PRO A 50 -32.09 -41.24 -6.99
N GLY A 51 -31.91 -41.65 -5.72
CA GLY A 51 -30.69 -42.29 -5.20
C GLY A 51 -30.04 -41.54 -4.03
N ASP A 52 -29.43 -42.30 -3.09
CA ASP A 52 -28.69 -41.74 -1.96
C ASP A 52 -27.38 -41.07 -2.45
N LEU A 53 -27.19 -39.78 -2.14
CA LEU A 53 -25.93 -39.09 -2.44
C LEU A 53 -24.80 -39.62 -1.53
N PRO A 54 -23.61 -39.94 -2.08
CA PRO A 54 -22.52 -40.49 -1.28
C PRO A 54 -21.80 -39.41 -0.46
N LEU A 55 -21.20 -39.82 0.67
CA LEU A 55 -20.19 -39.01 1.35
C LEU A 55 -18.89 -39.00 0.54
N ILE A 56 -18.29 -37.82 0.38
CA ILE A 56 -16.93 -37.68 -0.16
C ILE A 56 -15.95 -37.60 1.01
N LEU A 57 -15.25 -38.70 1.28
CA LEU A 57 -14.23 -38.79 2.33
C LEU A 57 -12.84 -38.51 1.73
N GLY A 58 -11.93 -37.93 2.53
CA GLY A 58 -10.54 -37.65 2.11
C GLY A 58 -10.36 -36.41 1.24
N ALA A 59 -11.36 -35.52 1.17
CA ALA A 59 -11.20 -34.23 0.49
C ALA A 59 -10.20 -33.33 1.21
N GLU A 60 -9.28 -32.72 0.46
CA GLU A 60 -8.34 -31.69 0.94
C GLU A 60 -8.72 -30.31 0.41
N PHE A 61 -8.44 -29.27 1.19
CA PHE A 61 -8.71 -27.90 0.78
C PHE A 61 -7.68 -27.45 -0.29
N PRO A 62 -8.09 -27.04 -1.50
CA PRO A 62 -7.14 -26.67 -2.54
C PRO A 62 -6.32 -25.44 -2.15
N VAL A 63 -5.00 -25.48 -2.34
CA VAL A 63 -4.13 -24.34 -2.00
C VAL A 63 -4.50 -23.08 -2.80
N ALA A 64 -4.91 -23.24 -4.06
CA ALA A 64 -5.38 -22.14 -4.92
C ALA A 64 -6.72 -21.54 -4.44
N ALA A 65 -7.52 -22.29 -3.69
CA ALA A 65 -8.75 -21.82 -3.05
C ALA A 65 -8.48 -21.01 -1.78
N PHE A 66 -7.29 -21.13 -1.19
CA PHE A 66 -6.95 -20.45 0.04
C PHE A 66 -6.50 -19.02 -0.28
N ALA A 67 -7.41 -18.07 -0.06
CA ALA A 67 -7.22 -16.65 -0.37
C ALA A 67 -5.82 -16.15 0.04
N PRO A 68 -5.03 -15.61 -0.91
CA PRO A 68 -3.64 -15.18 -0.66
C PRO A 68 -3.47 -14.20 0.51
N VAL A 69 -4.42 -13.28 0.68
CA VAL A 69 -4.41 -12.29 1.75
C VAL A 69 -4.56 -12.95 3.12
N LEU A 70 -5.34 -14.03 3.23
CA LEU A 70 -5.50 -14.79 4.47
C LEU A 70 -4.24 -15.64 4.76
N ARG A 71 -3.61 -16.20 3.73
CA ARG A 71 -2.33 -16.92 3.88
C ARG A 71 -1.23 -16.04 4.45
N ALA A 72 -1.22 -14.75 4.11
CA ALA A 72 -0.26 -13.78 4.65
C ALA A 72 -0.35 -13.60 6.18
N GLN A 73 -1.50 -13.91 6.80
CA GLN A 73 -1.64 -13.89 8.26
C GLN A 73 -0.76 -14.95 8.94
N LEU A 74 -0.55 -16.10 8.30
CA LEU A 74 0.34 -17.14 8.82
C LEU A 74 1.80 -16.66 8.84
N ILE A 75 2.20 -15.90 7.81
CA ILE A 75 3.55 -15.32 7.71
C ILE A 75 3.72 -14.21 8.75
N LEU A 76 2.69 -13.40 9.00
CA LEU A 76 2.70 -12.46 10.13
C LEU A 76 2.89 -13.21 11.46
N GLY A 77 2.21 -14.34 11.66
CA GLY A 77 2.38 -15.23 12.80
C GLY A 77 3.83 -15.71 12.98
N ASP A 78 4.45 -16.18 11.89
CA ASP A 78 5.86 -16.58 11.90
C ASP A 78 6.77 -15.39 12.26
N PHE A 79 6.52 -14.21 11.69
CA PHE A 79 7.30 -12.99 11.96
C PHE A 79 7.23 -12.55 13.42
N VAL A 80 6.03 -12.50 14.01
CA VAL A 80 5.86 -12.06 15.42
C VAL A 80 6.45 -13.04 16.42
N SER A 81 6.67 -14.29 16.02
CA SER A 81 7.36 -15.29 16.85
C SER A 81 8.87 -15.08 16.92
N GLN A 82 9.44 -14.25 16.04
CA GLN A 82 10.86 -13.88 16.05
C GLN A 82 11.11 -12.69 16.99
N ASP A 83 12.37 -12.45 17.36
CA ASP A 83 12.77 -11.18 18.00
C ASP A 83 12.83 -10.05 16.97
N TRP A 84 11.67 -9.65 16.46
CA TRP A 84 11.55 -8.64 15.41
C TRP A 84 11.82 -7.22 15.91
N LYS A 85 11.68 -6.96 17.22
CA LYS A 85 11.88 -5.63 17.80
C LYS A 85 13.34 -5.21 17.76
N ALA A 86 14.27 -6.14 17.95
CA ALA A 86 15.70 -5.87 17.90
C ALA A 86 16.16 -5.27 16.56
N PRO A 87 15.82 -5.83 15.38
CA PRO A 87 16.15 -5.21 14.10
C PRO A 87 15.19 -4.09 13.70
N ALA A 88 13.95 -4.05 14.18
CA ALA A 88 12.96 -3.03 13.78
C ALA A 88 13.18 -1.63 14.38
N ILE A 89 14.42 -1.20 14.55
CA ILE A 89 14.75 0.09 15.17
C ILE A 89 14.18 1.24 14.34
N CYS A 90 13.33 2.05 14.97
CA CYS A 90 12.81 3.28 14.41
C CYS A 90 13.75 4.44 14.77
N PRO A 91 14.19 5.27 13.79
CA PRO A 91 14.96 6.48 14.10
C PRO A 91 14.19 7.39 15.08
N ALA A 92 14.93 8.19 15.86
CA ALA A 92 14.29 9.17 16.73
C ALA A 92 13.66 10.29 15.88
N PRO A 93 12.40 10.69 16.13
CA PRO A 93 11.76 11.74 15.36
C PRO A 93 12.33 13.12 15.70
N LEU A 94 12.42 13.98 14.68
CA LEU A 94 12.73 15.40 14.85
C LEU A 94 11.43 16.17 15.15
N LYS A 95 11.42 16.90 16.27
CA LYS A 95 10.20 17.53 16.82
C LYS A 95 10.40 18.95 17.36
N ASP A 96 11.55 19.56 17.08
CA ASP A 96 11.78 20.96 17.41
C ASP A 96 11.13 21.90 16.37
N GLU A 97 11.11 23.20 16.70
CA GLU A 97 10.51 24.23 15.84
C GLU A 97 11.14 24.26 14.44
N GLN A 98 12.47 24.13 14.35
CA GLN A 98 13.18 24.19 13.07
C GLN A 98 12.82 23.00 12.18
N ALA A 99 12.71 21.80 12.76
CA ALA A 99 12.28 20.61 12.06
C ALA A 99 10.87 20.77 11.50
N TYR A 100 9.93 21.33 12.28
CA TYR A 100 8.58 21.60 11.79
C TYR A 100 8.53 22.69 10.71
N ARG A 101 9.29 23.78 10.84
CA ARG A 101 9.39 24.82 9.80
C ARG A 101 9.92 24.25 8.48
N THR A 102 11.00 23.47 8.54
CA THR A 102 11.56 22.78 7.36
C THR A 102 10.54 21.81 6.77
N GLY A 103 9.92 20.96 7.60
CA GLY A 103 8.95 19.97 7.14
C GLY A 103 7.73 20.61 6.48
N VAL A 104 7.17 21.68 7.06
CA VAL A 104 6.03 22.41 6.46
C VAL A 104 6.43 23.05 5.13
N LYS A 105 7.62 23.66 5.04
CA LYS A 105 8.13 24.24 3.79
C LYS A 105 8.21 23.18 2.67
N GLU A 106 8.79 22.02 2.96
CA GLU A 106 8.89 20.92 1.99
C GLU A 106 7.51 20.39 1.54
N LEU A 107 6.51 20.43 2.42
CA LEU A 107 5.14 20.02 2.06
C LEU A 107 4.44 21.07 1.19
N LEU A 108 4.64 22.36 1.46
CA LEU A 108 4.10 23.44 0.64
C LEU A 108 4.65 23.39 -0.79
N GLU A 109 5.94 23.08 -0.96
CA GLU A 109 6.57 22.86 -2.28
C GLU A 109 5.95 21.68 -3.05
N LYS A 110 5.36 20.71 -2.36
CA LYS A 110 4.69 19.53 -2.96
C LYS A 110 3.22 19.76 -3.30
N VAL A 111 2.57 20.79 -2.75
CA VAL A 111 1.14 21.09 -2.99
C VAL A 111 0.78 21.16 -4.48
N PRO A 112 1.56 21.82 -5.37
CA PRO A 112 1.25 21.86 -6.80
C PRO A 112 1.18 20.48 -7.48
N LEU A 113 1.83 19.45 -6.91
CA LEU A 113 1.82 18.09 -7.45
C LEU A 113 0.50 17.36 -7.18
N ARG A 114 -0.36 17.85 -6.27
CA ARG A 114 -1.64 17.22 -5.90
C ARG A 114 -2.51 17.00 -7.14
N ALA A 115 -2.68 18.02 -7.99
CA ALA A 115 -3.51 17.90 -9.20
C ALA A 115 -3.10 16.72 -10.10
N ARG A 116 -1.79 16.51 -10.29
CA ARG A 116 -1.25 15.42 -11.11
C ARG A 116 -1.28 14.05 -10.42
N ARG A 117 -1.21 14.02 -9.09
CA ARG A 117 -1.08 12.78 -8.31
C ARG A 117 -2.37 12.33 -7.62
N GLN A 118 -3.43 13.15 -7.61
CA GLN A 118 -4.59 12.91 -6.77
C GLN A 118 -5.27 11.56 -7.04
N ALA A 119 -5.50 11.19 -8.30
CA ALA A 119 -6.12 9.91 -8.64
C ALA A 119 -5.30 8.72 -8.10
N GLU A 120 -3.98 8.79 -8.25
CA GLU A 120 -3.06 7.78 -7.73
C GLU A 120 -3.02 7.75 -6.20
N ILE A 121 -3.00 8.93 -5.56
CA ILE A 121 -3.04 9.08 -4.10
C ILE A 121 -4.30 8.41 -3.52
N VAL A 122 -5.46 8.68 -4.13
CA VAL A 122 -6.76 8.12 -3.71
C VAL A 122 -6.74 6.60 -3.89
N ALA A 123 -6.39 6.09 -5.06
CA ALA A 123 -6.35 4.65 -5.32
C ALA A 123 -5.45 3.89 -4.34
N GLN A 124 -4.29 4.47 -4.00
CA GLN A 124 -3.35 3.85 -3.07
C GLN A 124 -3.75 3.96 -1.60
N SER A 125 -4.79 4.74 -1.24
CA SER A 125 -5.17 4.95 0.17
C SER A 125 -5.81 3.71 0.78
N ASP A 126 -6.66 3.01 0.03
CA ASP A 126 -7.41 1.83 0.53
C ASP A 126 -6.86 0.51 -0.02
N ALA A 127 -6.02 0.56 -1.05
CA ALA A 127 -5.51 -0.63 -1.76
C ALA A 127 -4.02 -0.49 -2.12
N LEU A 128 -3.14 -0.45 -1.10
CA LEU A 128 -1.69 -0.32 -1.30
C LEU A 128 -1.13 -1.43 -2.22
N GLY A 129 -1.66 -2.66 -2.11
CA GLY A 129 -1.21 -3.84 -2.87
C GLY A 129 -1.52 -3.80 -4.37
N ASP A 130 -2.59 -3.14 -4.79
CA ASP A 130 -3.12 -3.26 -6.16
C ASP A 130 -2.18 -2.71 -7.22
N VAL A 131 -1.46 -1.62 -6.90
CA VAL A 131 -0.46 -1.05 -7.83
C VAL A 131 0.71 -2.00 -8.08
N TRP A 132 1.02 -2.89 -7.14
CA TRP A 132 2.06 -3.91 -7.29
C TRP A 132 1.59 -5.05 -8.20
N LEU A 133 0.34 -5.49 -8.00
CA LEU A 133 -0.30 -6.47 -8.89
C LEU A 133 -0.43 -5.92 -10.31
N GLN A 134 -0.80 -4.65 -10.47
CA GLN A 134 -0.83 -3.97 -11.75
C GLN A 134 0.55 -3.95 -12.42
N ALA A 135 1.61 -3.64 -11.67
CA ALA A 135 2.98 -3.63 -12.18
C ALA A 135 3.47 -5.02 -12.63
N LEU A 136 2.91 -6.10 -12.06
CA LEU A 136 3.26 -7.48 -12.37
C LEU A 136 2.30 -8.15 -13.38
N MET A 137 1.26 -7.46 -13.85
CA MET A 137 0.18 -8.05 -14.63
C MET A 137 -0.46 -9.26 -13.91
N ALA A 138 -0.66 -9.11 -12.59
CA ALA A 138 -1.06 -10.18 -11.68
C ALA A 138 -2.47 -9.98 -11.10
N SER A 139 -3.07 -11.08 -10.63
CA SER A 139 -4.28 -11.06 -9.80
C SER A 139 -4.17 -12.11 -8.68
N PRO A 140 -5.00 -12.03 -7.63
CA PRO A 140 -5.00 -13.05 -6.56
C PRO A 140 -5.28 -14.47 -7.07
N ALA A 141 -6.07 -14.60 -8.14
CA ALA A 141 -6.42 -15.89 -8.73
C ALA A 141 -5.29 -16.47 -9.61
N SER A 142 -4.61 -15.63 -10.39
CA SER A 142 -3.55 -16.08 -11.30
C SER A 142 -2.17 -16.13 -10.66
N HIS A 143 -1.90 -15.29 -9.64
CA HIS A 143 -0.60 -15.17 -8.98
C HIS A 143 -0.75 -15.21 -7.44
N PRO A 144 -1.28 -16.30 -6.87
CA PRO A 144 -1.51 -16.39 -5.43
C PRO A 144 -0.24 -16.26 -4.58
N ALA A 145 0.92 -16.72 -5.02
CA ALA A 145 2.18 -16.60 -4.30
C ALA A 145 2.70 -15.15 -4.32
N CYS A 146 2.73 -14.49 -5.48
CA CYS A 146 3.05 -13.05 -5.57
C CYS A 146 2.12 -12.22 -4.68
N THR A 147 0.82 -12.51 -4.74
CA THR A 147 -0.18 -11.81 -3.94
C THR A 147 0.02 -12.05 -2.44
N THR A 148 0.38 -13.27 -2.03
CA THR A 148 0.69 -13.60 -0.63
C THR A 148 1.93 -12.84 -0.16
N LEU A 149 2.98 -12.72 -0.99
CA LEU A 149 4.18 -11.94 -0.65
C LEU A 149 3.86 -10.45 -0.47
N ILE A 150 3.10 -9.86 -1.40
CA ILE A 150 2.66 -8.45 -1.31
C ILE A 150 1.86 -8.23 -0.02
N ALA A 151 0.84 -9.07 0.24
CA ALA A 151 0.02 -8.98 1.44
C ALA A 151 0.85 -9.14 2.73
N SER A 152 1.87 -10.01 2.72
CA SER A 152 2.76 -10.21 3.87
C SER A 152 3.56 -8.96 4.20
N GLY A 153 4.14 -8.29 3.19
CA GLY A 153 4.85 -7.02 3.37
C GLY A 153 3.94 -5.91 3.94
N VAL A 154 2.69 -5.85 3.48
CA VAL A 154 1.69 -4.90 3.97
C VAL A 154 1.30 -5.18 5.43
N LEU A 155 1.01 -6.43 5.78
CA LEU A 155 0.60 -6.81 7.13
C LEU A 155 1.73 -6.63 8.16
N ILE A 156 2.94 -7.09 7.83
CA ILE A 156 4.12 -6.92 8.69
C ILE A 156 4.43 -5.44 8.88
N GLY A 157 4.48 -4.68 7.78
CA GLY A 157 4.74 -3.24 7.85
C GLY A 157 3.68 -2.48 8.62
N GLN A 158 2.41 -2.88 8.52
CA GLN A 158 1.33 -2.29 9.31
C GLN A 158 1.55 -2.51 10.81
N MET A 159 1.83 -3.73 11.22
CA MET A 159 2.02 -4.10 12.63
C MET A 159 3.22 -3.36 13.24
N VAL A 160 4.38 -3.43 12.58
CA VAL A 160 5.61 -2.77 13.05
C VAL A 160 5.44 -1.25 13.10
N GLY A 161 4.83 -0.66 12.06
CA GLY A 161 4.62 0.78 12.02
C GLY A 161 3.61 1.26 13.08
N MET A 162 2.56 0.50 13.36
CA MET A 162 1.59 0.82 14.43
C MET A 162 2.21 0.74 15.82
N TYR A 163 3.11 -0.22 16.05
CA TYR A 163 3.90 -0.28 17.29
C TYR A 163 4.66 1.04 17.51
N TRP A 164 5.48 1.47 16.55
CA TRP A 164 6.27 2.70 16.69
C TRP A 164 5.43 3.98 16.70
N LYS A 165 4.27 3.99 16.03
CA LYS A 165 3.30 5.10 16.15
C LYS A 165 2.79 5.25 17.58
N ALA A 166 2.53 4.15 18.27
CA ALA A 166 2.10 4.16 19.66
C ALA A 166 3.20 4.66 20.61
N GLU A 167 4.46 4.33 20.32
CA GLU A 167 5.62 4.79 21.09
C GLU A 167 5.89 6.30 20.90
N HIS A 168 5.92 6.78 19.66
CA HIS A 168 6.33 8.16 19.35
C HIS A 168 5.20 9.20 19.40
N LYS A 169 3.96 8.81 19.06
CA LYS A 169 2.77 9.68 19.07
C LYS A 169 2.93 11.04 18.36
N MET A 170 3.73 11.08 17.29
CA MET A 170 4.03 12.33 16.57
C MET A 170 2.79 12.93 15.87
N PRO A 171 2.63 14.26 15.89
CA PRO A 171 1.51 14.94 15.25
C PRO A 171 1.60 14.84 13.72
N ARG A 172 0.45 14.88 13.06
CA ARG A 172 0.35 14.98 11.60
C ARG A 172 0.60 16.41 11.12
N PRO A 173 0.94 16.61 9.83
CA PRO A 173 1.14 17.95 9.27
C PRO A 173 -0.03 18.91 9.52
N VAL A 174 -1.28 18.46 9.41
CA VAL A 174 -2.46 19.31 9.68
C VAL A 174 -2.59 19.76 11.14
N GLN A 175 -2.01 19.03 12.10
CA GLN A 175 -1.99 19.45 13.51
C GLN A 175 -0.91 20.50 13.78
N VAL A 176 0.18 20.48 12.99
CA VAL A 176 1.29 21.44 13.10
C VAL A 176 1.01 22.72 12.31
N TYR A 177 0.44 22.60 11.11
CA TYR A 177 0.09 23.70 10.23
C TYR A 177 -1.30 23.45 9.59
N PRO A 178 -2.41 23.81 10.28
CA PRO A 178 -3.76 23.53 9.82
C PRO A 178 -4.10 24.07 8.43
N ALA A 179 -3.49 25.19 8.03
CA ALA A 179 -3.68 25.79 6.72
C ALA A 179 -3.17 24.92 5.55
N LEU A 180 -2.37 23.86 5.81
CA LEU A 180 -1.92 22.92 4.77
C LEU A 180 -3.07 22.15 4.10
N MET A 181 -4.12 21.84 4.87
CA MET A 181 -5.29 20.99 4.53
C MET A 181 -4.95 19.75 3.65
N PRO A 182 -5.01 18.53 4.20
CA PRO A 182 -4.65 17.33 3.42
C PRO A 182 -5.64 17.10 2.28
N SER A 183 -5.17 16.49 1.18
CA SER A 183 -6.00 16.22 -0.01
C SER A 183 -6.75 14.89 0.04
N ILE A 184 -6.62 14.17 1.16
CA ILE A 184 -7.36 12.94 1.48
C ILE A 184 -7.80 13.00 2.95
N PRO A 185 -8.76 12.16 3.38
CA PRO A 185 -9.11 12.05 4.78
C PRO A 185 -7.89 11.84 5.68
N THR A 186 -7.82 12.59 6.78
CA THR A 186 -6.72 12.47 7.75
C THR A 186 -6.85 11.13 8.48
N PRO A 187 -5.86 10.23 8.43
CA PRO A 187 -6.01 8.93 9.07
C PRO A 187 -6.01 9.03 10.60
N PRO A 188 -6.82 8.20 11.31
CA PRO A 188 -7.08 8.33 12.75
C PRO A 188 -5.99 7.71 13.64
N HIS A 189 -4.71 8.00 13.35
CA HIS A 189 -3.56 7.50 14.11
C HIS A 189 -2.34 8.43 13.92
N PRO A 190 -1.29 8.35 14.79
CA PRO A 190 -0.11 9.20 14.71
C PRO A 190 0.64 9.14 13.38
N SER A 191 1.44 10.17 13.09
CA SER A 191 2.13 10.34 11.81
C SER A 191 3.39 9.46 11.68
N TYR A 192 4.22 9.40 12.72
CA TYR A 192 5.56 8.81 12.64
C TYR A 192 5.61 7.36 13.17
N PRO A 193 6.28 6.42 12.48
CA PRO A 193 6.78 6.48 11.11
C PRO A 193 5.65 6.34 10.07
N SER A 194 5.92 6.60 8.79
CA SER A 194 4.94 6.38 7.71
C SER A 194 4.75 4.88 7.43
N ASN A 195 3.54 4.35 7.68
CA ASN A 195 3.22 2.96 7.39
C ASN A 195 3.33 2.66 5.89
N HIS A 196 2.80 3.50 5.01
CA HIS A 196 2.86 3.25 3.58
C HIS A 196 4.30 3.19 3.07
N ALA A 197 5.21 4.01 3.61
CA ALA A 197 6.62 3.98 3.23
C ALA A 197 7.33 2.71 3.71
N LEU A 198 7.00 2.23 4.92
CA LEU A 198 7.48 0.96 5.46
C LEU A 198 6.95 -0.23 4.64
N GLN A 199 5.63 -0.30 4.46
CA GLN A 199 4.93 -1.35 3.74
C GLN A 199 5.40 -1.44 2.28
N SER A 200 5.40 -0.32 1.56
CA SER A 200 5.80 -0.28 0.15
C SER A 200 7.25 -0.72 -0.04
N ARG A 201 8.15 -0.33 0.89
CA ARG A 201 9.55 -0.73 0.83
C ARG A 201 9.75 -2.21 1.17
N LEU A 202 8.99 -2.78 2.10
CA LEU A 202 9.01 -4.23 2.36
C LEU A 202 8.49 -5.04 1.18
N VAL A 203 7.39 -4.60 0.56
CA VAL A 203 6.86 -5.24 -0.65
C VAL A 203 7.90 -5.22 -1.77
N ALA A 204 8.60 -4.11 -1.97
CA ALA A 204 9.69 -4.04 -2.94
C ALA A 204 10.80 -5.08 -2.68
N PHE A 205 11.25 -5.24 -1.43
CA PHE A 205 12.26 -6.26 -1.09
C PHE A 205 11.78 -7.68 -1.32
N LEU A 206 10.52 -7.98 -0.95
CA LEU A 206 9.93 -9.30 -1.16
C LEU A 206 9.80 -9.65 -2.64
N LEU A 207 9.34 -8.70 -3.47
CA LEU A 207 9.22 -8.91 -4.91
C LEU A 207 10.57 -8.96 -5.61
N GLN A 208 11.55 -8.18 -5.16
CA GLN A 208 12.91 -8.25 -5.69
C GLN A 208 13.54 -9.63 -5.44
N ALA A 209 13.27 -10.24 -4.28
CA ALA A 209 13.81 -11.56 -3.93
C ALA A 209 13.26 -12.72 -4.79
N ILE A 210 12.25 -12.48 -5.64
CA ILE A 210 11.71 -13.48 -6.58
C ILE A 210 12.74 -13.80 -7.68
N PHE A 211 13.53 -12.81 -8.12
CA PHE A 211 14.38 -12.94 -9.30
C PHE A 211 15.80 -13.36 -8.91
N THR A 212 16.21 -14.54 -9.34
CA THR A 212 17.58 -15.06 -9.17
C THR A 212 18.52 -14.63 -10.29
N ASP A 213 18.00 -14.29 -11.48
CA ASP A 213 18.80 -13.70 -12.55
C ASP A 213 19.19 -12.25 -12.19
N ASP A 214 20.48 -11.99 -12.21
CA ASP A 214 21.07 -10.74 -11.74
C ASP A 214 20.65 -9.52 -12.59
N ALA A 215 20.45 -9.71 -13.89
CA ALA A 215 20.06 -8.64 -14.81
C ALA A 215 18.57 -8.32 -14.66
N VAL A 216 17.71 -9.33 -14.57
CA VAL A 216 16.27 -9.18 -14.32
C VAL A 216 16.05 -8.56 -12.94
N ASN A 217 16.75 -9.04 -11.92
CA ASN A 217 16.67 -8.50 -10.56
C ASN A 217 17.01 -7.00 -10.54
N LYS A 218 18.09 -6.58 -11.21
CA LYS A 218 18.48 -5.16 -11.31
C LYS A 218 17.46 -4.33 -12.10
N ALA A 219 16.84 -4.90 -13.13
CA ALA A 219 15.83 -4.20 -13.94
C ALA A 219 14.52 -4.01 -13.16
N MET A 220 13.94 -5.10 -12.65
CA MET A 220 12.70 -5.09 -11.88
C MET A 220 12.87 -4.40 -10.53
N GLY A 221 14.02 -4.56 -9.87
CA GLY A 221 14.35 -3.89 -8.62
C GLY A 221 14.22 -2.37 -8.73
N LYS A 222 14.69 -1.75 -9.82
CA LYS A 222 14.51 -0.31 -10.06
C LYS A 222 13.05 0.11 -10.19
N VAL A 223 12.22 -0.74 -10.80
CA VAL A 223 10.77 -0.50 -10.92
C VAL A 223 10.13 -0.54 -9.53
N PHE A 224 10.44 -1.57 -8.74
CA PHE A 224 9.91 -1.73 -7.39
C PHE A 224 10.37 -0.64 -6.43
N GLU A 225 11.64 -0.27 -6.46
CA GLU A 225 12.18 0.86 -5.69
C GLU A 225 11.44 2.15 -6.04
N ARG A 226 11.25 2.41 -7.34
CA ARG A 226 10.55 3.60 -7.81
C ARG A 226 9.09 3.61 -7.37
N LEU A 227 8.41 2.46 -7.40
CA LEU A 227 7.02 2.33 -6.96
C LEU A 227 6.91 2.53 -5.43
N ALA A 228 7.84 1.96 -4.65
CA ALA A 228 7.90 2.16 -3.21
C ALA A 228 8.07 3.64 -2.83
N ASP A 229 9.03 4.33 -3.46
CA ASP A 229 9.27 5.76 -3.25
C ASP A 229 8.07 6.60 -3.66
N ARG A 230 7.42 6.22 -4.76
CA ARG A 230 6.23 6.91 -5.25
C ARG A 230 5.06 6.81 -4.27
N GLN A 231 4.81 5.64 -3.69
CA GLN A 231 3.78 5.47 -2.66
C GLN A 231 4.08 6.28 -1.39
N ALA A 232 5.35 6.37 -0.97
CA ALA A 232 5.76 7.20 0.17
C ALA A 232 5.56 8.69 -0.11
N GLN A 233 6.09 9.17 -1.24
CA GLN A 233 5.97 10.58 -1.68
C GLN A 233 4.52 11.01 -1.85
N ASN A 234 3.65 10.13 -2.34
CA ASN A 234 2.23 10.42 -2.48
C ASN A 234 1.55 10.76 -1.14
N ARG A 235 2.03 10.21 0.00
CA ARG A 235 1.52 10.58 1.33
C ARG A 235 2.00 11.95 1.80
N GLU A 236 3.21 12.35 1.39
CA GLU A 236 3.72 13.69 1.62
C GLU A 236 2.96 14.72 0.76
N ILE A 237 2.78 14.45 -0.54
CA ILE A 237 2.00 15.29 -1.45
C ILE A 237 0.56 15.47 -0.95
N ALA A 238 -0.04 14.39 -0.43
CA ALA A 238 -1.36 14.43 0.18
C ALA A 238 -1.42 15.25 1.48
N GLY A 239 -0.28 15.60 2.07
CA GLY A 239 -0.18 16.38 3.31
C GLY A 239 -0.47 15.58 4.57
N VAL A 240 -0.37 14.25 4.54
CA VAL A 240 -0.67 13.39 5.71
C VAL A 240 0.58 12.89 6.44
N HIS A 241 1.77 13.01 5.84
CA HIS A 241 3.06 12.65 6.40
C HIS A 241 4.12 13.72 6.11
N PHE A 242 5.06 13.93 7.03
CA PHE A 242 6.31 14.64 6.74
C PHE A 242 7.30 13.71 6.05
N ARG A 243 8.31 14.28 5.38
CA ARG A 243 9.40 13.51 4.74
C ARG A 243 10.13 12.60 5.74
N GLN A 244 10.41 13.09 6.96
CA GLN A 244 11.04 12.28 8.00
C GLN A 244 10.22 11.01 8.35
N ASP A 245 8.88 11.07 8.26
CA ASP A 245 8.02 9.91 8.52
C ASP A 245 8.28 8.83 7.47
N SER A 246 8.38 9.24 6.20
CA SER A 246 8.70 8.36 5.07
C SER A 246 10.08 7.74 5.21
N GLU A 247 11.10 8.55 5.51
CA GLU A 247 12.48 8.10 5.67
C GLU A 247 12.63 7.09 6.81
N ALA A 248 11.94 7.33 7.94
CA ALA A 248 11.89 6.41 9.07
C ALA A 248 11.22 5.08 8.72
N GLY A 249 10.08 5.12 8.01
CA GLY A 249 9.40 3.92 7.54
C GLY A 249 10.29 3.07 6.63
N GLN A 250 10.99 3.71 5.68
CA GLN A 250 11.94 3.03 4.81
C GLN A 250 13.17 2.50 5.56
N ALA A 251 13.64 3.18 6.60
CA ALA A 251 14.75 2.73 7.43
C ALA A 251 14.40 1.46 8.19
N ILE A 252 13.23 1.42 8.82
CA ILE A 252 12.71 0.22 9.48
C ILE A 252 12.63 -0.94 8.49
N ALA A 253 12.08 -0.70 7.30
CA ALA A 253 11.95 -1.72 6.26
C ALA A 253 13.31 -2.33 5.90
N ARG A 254 14.34 -1.49 5.72
CA ARG A 254 15.71 -1.93 5.45
C ARG A 254 16.28 -2.80 6.56
N ASN A 255 16.00 -2.46 7.81
CA ASN A 255 16.57 -3.18 8.96
C ASN A 255 15.91 -4.56 9.17
N ILE A 256 14.62 -4.72 8.85
CA ILE A 256 13.91 -5.99 9.05
C ILE A 256 13.86 -6.87 7.80
N LYS A 257 14.33 -6.39 6.64
CA LYS A 257 14.19 -7.11 5.36
C LYS A 257 14.75 -8.54 5.43
N ASP A 258 15.92 -8.72 6.03
CA ASP A 258 16.61 -10.02 6.05
C ASP A 258 15.92 -10.99 7.01
N LEU A 259 15.34 -10.48 8.11
CA LEU A 259 14.50 -11.25 9.00
C LEU A 259 13.24 -11.76 8.27
N VAL A 260 12.57 -10.89 7.52
CA VAL A 260 11.34 -11.25 6.77
C VAL A 260 11.66 -12.24 5.64
N LEU A 261 12.72 -12.01 4.86
CA LEU A 261 13.19 -12.93 3.82
C LEU A 261 13.69 -14.26 4.40
N GLY A 262 14.11 -14.25 5.67
CA GLY A 262 14.55 -15.41 6.42
C GLY A 262 13.44 -16.38 6.81
N LEU A 263 12.18 -15.95 6.83
CA LEU A 263 11.04 -16.77 7.25
C LEU A 263 10.82 -17.95 6.31
N ASP A 264 10.60 -19.15 6.87
CA ASP A 264 10.47 -20.39 6.10
C ASP A 264 9.32 -20.35 5.08
N ARG A 265 8.17 -19.77 5.45
CA ARG A 265 7.04 -19.60 4.53
C ARG A 265 7.37 -18.64 3.39
N VAL A 266 8.14 -17.58 3.65
CA VAL A 266 8.58 -16.64 2.62
C VAL A 266 9.54 -17.35 1.66
N LYS A 267 10.55 -18.05 2.17
CA LYS A 267 11.49 -18.85 1.35
C LYS A 267 10.79 -19.86 0.46
N LYS A 268 9.75 -20.54 0.96
CA LYS A 268 8.93 -21.49 0.19
C LYS A 268 8.05 -20.81 -0.87
N LEU A 269 7.64 -19.55 -0.66
CA LEU A 269 6.83 -18.80 -1.60
C LEU A 269 7.63 -18.21 -2.76
N LEU A 270 8.89 -17.81 -2.55
CA LEU A 270 9.72 -17.20 -3.60
C LEU A 270 9.80 -18.02 -4.90
N PRO A 271 10.10 -19.34 -4.89
CA PRO A 271 10.13 -20.12 -6.13
C PRO A 271 8.74 -20.28 -6.77
N LEU A 272 7.67 -20.30 -5.98
CA LEU A 272 6.30 -20.35 -6.51
C LEU A 272 5.93 -19.04 -7.21
N ALA A 273 6.28 -17.90 -6.60
CA ALA A 273 6.09 -16.58 -7.19
C ALA A 273 6.91 -16.41 -8.48
N ALA A 274 8.14 -16.95 -8.52
CA ALA A 274 8.95 -16.95 -9.73
C ALA A 274 8.29 -17.77 -10.85
N ALA A 275 7.72 -18.94 -10.53
CA ALA A 275 7.01 -19.76 -11.49
C ALA A 275 5.75 -19.07 -12.05
N GLU A 276 5.02 -18.30 -11.23
CA GLU A 276 3.85 -17.53 -11.65
C GLU A 276 4.19 -16.47 -12.70
N LEU A 277 5.36 -15.82 -12.58
CA LEU A 277 5.78 -14.76 -13.52
C LEU A 277 6.35 -15.30 -14.84
N GLY A 278 6.61 -16.61 -14.93
CA GLY A 278 7.18 -17.25 -16.12
C GLY A 278 8.59 -16.78 -16.47
N ALA A 279 8.98 -16.99 -17.73
CA ALA A 279 10.31 -16.59 -18.21
C ALA A 279 10.38 -15.07 -18.43
N VAL A 280 11.23 -14.39 -17.67
CA VAL A 280 11.48 -12.94 -17.77
C VAL A 280 12.96 -12.71 -18.10
N SER A 281 13.24 -11.76 -18.99
CA SER A 281 14.60 -11.33 -19.32
C SER A 281 14.71 -9.80 -19.33
N ALA A 282 15.89 -9.27 -19.00
CA ALA A 282 16.14 -7.84 -19.06
C ALA A 282 16.40 -7.40 -20.51
N GLY A 283 15.77 -6.31 -20.93
CA GLY A 283 15.94 -5.70 -22.25
C GLY A 283 16.61 -4.32 -22.22
N PRO A 284 16.93 -3.74 -23.39
CA PRO A 284 17.42 -2.37 -23.48
C PRO A 284 16.36 -1.37 -23.00
N LYS A 285 16.81 -0.20 -22.53
CA LYS A 285 15.90 0.91 -22.20
C LYS A 285 15.26 1.44 -23.49
N PRO A 286 13.98 1.86 -23.46
CA PRO A 286 13.41 2.58 -24.60
C PRO A 286 14.18 3.89 -24.81
N ASP A 287 14.29 4.31 -26.07
CA ASP A 287 14.74 5.65 -26.39
C ASP A 287 13.85 6.66 -25.69
N LYS A 288 14.47 7.72 -25.14
CA LYS A 288 13.67 8.79 -24.55
C LYS A 288 12.82 9.38 -25.68
N PRO A 289 11.50 9.46 -25.53
CA PRO A 289 10.70 10.12 -26.55
C PRO A 289 11.24 11.53 -26.74
N GLN A 290 11.46 11.92 -28.00
CA GLN A 290 11.56 13.33 -28.34
C GLN A 290 10.16 13.92 -28.13
N LEU A 291 9.85 14.20 -26.87
CA LEU A 291 8.70 15.01 -26.55
C LEU A 291 8.97 16.34 -27.24
N ALA A 292 8.12 16.72 -28.22
CA ALA A 292 7.98 18.12 -28.58
C ALA A 292 7.91 18.87 -27.24
N PRO A 293 8.76 19.88 -27.00
CA PRO A 293 8.96 20.44 -25.67
C PRO A 293 7.58 20.64 -25.05
N VAL A 294 7.28 19.83 -24.03
CA VAL A 294 6.09 19.99 -23.21
C VAL A 294 6.23 21.41 -22.73
N LEU A 295 5.41 22.32 -23.30
CA LEU A 295 5.59 23.78 -23.31
C LEU A 295 6.71 24.18 -22.38
N ASP A 296 7.91 24.40 -22.95
CA ASP A 296 9.04 24.81 -22.14
C ASP A 296 8.60 25.96 -21.23
N GLU A 297 9.19 26.07 -20.06
CA GLU A 297 8.74 27.04 -19.05
C GLU A 297 8.70 28.48 -19.60
N ALA A 298 9.48 28.78 -20.66
CA ALA A 298 9.45 30.05 -21.38
C ALA A 298 8.24 30.18 -22.32
N ARG A 299 7.82 29.11 -23.01
CA ARG A 299 6.61 29.09 -23.86
C ARG A 299 5.32 29.09 -23.05
N PHE A 300 5.31 28.45 -21.87
CA PHE A 300 4.21 28.59 -20.90
C PHE A 300 4.14 30.02 -20.34
N LYS A 301 5.28 30.62 -19.96
CA LYS A 301 5.35 32.03 -19.57
C LYS A 301 4.88 32.96 -20.68
N ALA A 302 5.28 32.74 -21.92
CA ALA A 302 4.84 33.53 -23.08
C ALA A 302 3.32 33.44 -23.29
N LEU A 303 2.73 32.23 -23.25
CA LEU A 303 1.29 32.05 -23.37
C LEU A 303 0.50 32.71 -22.24
N VAL A 304 1.05 32.73 -21.02
CA VAL A 304 0.45 33.44 -19.88
C VAL A 304 0.55 34.95 -20.06
N THR A 305 1.69 35.48 -20.52
CA THR A 305 1.87 36.90 -20.82
C THR A 305 0.93 37.36 -21.94
N ASP A 306 0.83 36.60 -23.03
CA ASP A 306 -0.06 36.91 -24.15
C ASP A 306 -1.54 36.89 -23.74
N ALA A 307 -1.94 35.96 -22.86
CA ALA A 307 -3.30 35.90 -22.33
C ALA A 307 -3.62 37.07 -21.37
N VAL A 308 -2.64 37.51 -20.57
CA VAL A 308 -2.77 38.69 -19.70
C VAL A 308 -2.85 39.97 -20.53
N GLU A 309 -2.02 40.13 -21.55
CA GLU A 309 -2.04 41.29 -22.46
C GLU A 309 -3.32 41.34 -23.32
N ALA A 310 -3.83 40.19 -23.77
CA ALA A 310 -5.10 40.11 -24.48
C ALA A 310 -6.31 40.40 -23.57
N GLY A 311 -6.24 40.05 -22.27
CA GLY A 311 -7.23 40.40 -21.26
C GLY A 311 -7.22 41.89 -20.90
N VAL A 312 -6.03 42.49 -20.77
CA VAL A 312 -5.86 43.94 -20.51
C VAL A 312 -6.38 44.79 -21.67
N LYS A 313 -6.21 44.35 -22.93
CA LYS A 313 -6.78 45.03 -24.10
C LYS A 313 -8.32 44.92 -24.22
N LYS A 314 -8.94 43.93 -23.58
CA LYS A 314 -10.42 43.78 -23.55
C LYS A 314 -11.10 44.44 -22.35
N GLY A 315 -10.35 44.79 -21.31
CA GLY A 315 -10.86 45.49 -20.11
C GLY A 315 -10.58 47.00 -20.08
N GLY A 316 -9.87 47.54 -21.08
CA GLY A 316 -9.53 48.95 -21.19
C GLY A 316 -10.28 49.65 -22.33
N GLY A 317 -11.56 49.90 -22.13
CA GLY A 317 -12.37 50.79 -22.97
C GLY A 317 -13.55 51.31 -22.13
N PRO A 318 -13.81 52.64 -22.14
CA PRO A 318 -14.68 53.35 -21.19
C PRO A 318 -16.15 52.93 -21.21
#